data_AF-A0A8S9Z8E9-F1
#
_entry.id   AF-A0A8S9Z8E9-F1
#
_cell.length_a   1.000
_cell.length_b   1.000
_cell.length_c   1.000
_cell.angle_alpha   90.00
_cell.angle_beta   90.00
_cell.angle_gamma   90.00
#
_symmetry.space_group_name_H-M   'P 1'
#
loop_
_entity.id
_entity.type
_entity.pdbx_description
1 polymer ?
#
loop_
_entity_poly.entity_id
_entity_poly.type
_entity_poly.pdbx_seq_one_letter_code
_entity_poly.pdbx_strand_id
1 'polypeptide(L)'
;MNFFALGKFAARFQIAATFAKLLACSIIILTGFYYYFILGWNEGLKQPMANSKWNIGDLTMGICGGLYAYSGWDILNYGTDEIDRPRRNAPLALLSGILIVFLAYFFINISYFAVLDIETIKSSNAVAALFSQKTLGGFSEAIPFLIGILLIGSLNSNLFCGSRYMYAAAKQGHLPACFSCINSFHESPRVAVFANSALAIAISFVGDLDALIGYVMFGFWAQRIFTLCALLVIRHNNIPVHPDCIRIPLPLLVLI
;
A
#
# COMPACT_ATOMS: atom_id res chain seq x y z
N MET A 1 3.01 -2.75 -20.20
CA MET A 1 3.97 -1.67 -19.84
C MET A 1 5.30 -2.25 -19.39
N ASN A 2 5.35 -3.03 -18.32
CA ASN A 2 6.62 -3.55 -17.74
C ASN A 2 7.47 -4.47 -18.64
N PHE A 3 6.93 -4.99 -19.75
CA PHE A 3 7.69 -5.71 -20.78
C PHE A 3 8.52 -4.81 -21.71
N PHE A 4 8.19 -3.51 -21.77
CA PHE A 4 8.77 -2.50 -22.68
C PHE A 4 9.33 -1.32 -21.86
N ALA A 5 10.32 -0.61 -22.43
CA ALA A 5 11.18 0.42 -21.81
C ALA A 5 10.75 0.95 -20.42
N LEU A 6 11.37 0.39 -19.38
CA LEU A 6 11.11 0.69 -17.95
C LEU A 6 11.19 2.19 -17.63
N GLY A 7 12.24 2.87 -18.12
CA GLY A 7 12.50 4.27 -17.79
C GLY A 7 11.64 5.31 -18.54
N LYS A 8 11.09 4.97 -19.73
CA LYS A 8 10.37 5.96 -20.56
C LYS A 8 8.85 5.89 -20.40
N PHE A 9 8.27 4.68 -20.40
CA PHE A 9 6.81 4.55 -20.44
C PHE A 9 6.22 4.22 -19.08
N ALA A 10 6.78 3.22 -18.39
CA ALA A 10 6.30 2.83 -17.06
C ALA A 10 6.51 3.95 -16.03
N ALA A 11 7.68 4.61 -16.03
CA ALA A 11 7.95 5.73 -15.12
C ALA A 11 7.02 6.94 -15.35
N ARG A 12 6.81 7.36 -16.60
CA ARG A 12 5.92 8.49 -16.93
C ARG A 12 4.47 8.21 -16.54
N PHE A 13 4.00 6.98 -16.80
CA PHE A 13 2.68 6.57 -16.36
C PHE A 13 2.56 6.54 -14.83
N GLN A 14 3.60 6.07 -14.13
CA GLN A 14 3.61 6.07 -12.67
C GLN A 14 3.52 7.48 -12.09
N ILE A 15 4.19 8.46 -12.69
CA ILE A 15 4.08 9.87 -12.31
C ILE A 15 2.65 10.36 -12.50
N ALA A 16 2.04 10.12 -13.66
CA ALA A 16 0.66 10.49 -13.93
C ALA A 16 -0.34 9.84 -12.94
N ALA A 17 -0.17 8.55 -12.66
CA ALA A 17 -0.98 7.83 -11.68
C ALA A 17 -0.80 8.38 -10.25
N THR A 18 0.40 8.85 -9.91
CA THR A 18 0.66 9.49 -8.60
C THR A 18 -0.04 10.84 -8.50
N PHE A 19 -0.02 11.65 -9.56
CA PHE A 19 -0.82 12.87 -9.61
C PHE A 19 -2.32 12.58 -9.49
N ALA A 20 -2.82 11.55 -10.16
CA ALA A 20 -4.22 11.13 -10.04
C ALA A 20 -4.57 10.71 -8.60
N LYS A 21 -3.68 9.99 -7.89
CA LYS A 21 -3.85 9.63 -6.47
C LYS A 21 -3.99 10.88 -5.60
N LEU A 22 -3.05 11.81 -5.72
CA LEU A 22 -3.04 13.03 -4.91
C LEU A 22 -4.26 13.90 -5.20
N LEU A 23 -4.64 14.02 -6.47
CA LEU A 23 -5.79 14.79 -6.90
C LEU A 23 -7.09 14.19 -6.37
N ALA A 24 -7.30 12.88 -6.50
CA ALA A 24 -8.48 12.20 -5.96
C ALA A 24 -8.59 12.36 -4.44
N CYS A 25 -7.49 12.15 -3.71
CA CYS A 25 -7.45 12.33 -2.26
C CYS A 25 -7.76 13.79 -1.86
N SER A 26 -7.19 14.76 -2.58
CA SER A 26 -7.40 16.18 -2.32
C SER A 26 -8.86 16.58 -2.56
N ILE A 27 -9.48 16.11 -3.65
CA ILE A 27 -10.90 16.37 -3.92
C ILE A 27 -11.78 15.83 -2.78
N ILE A 28 -11.54 14.59 -2.34
CA ILE A 28 -12.33 13.98 -1.25
C ILE A 28 -12.16 14.76 0.05
N ILE A 29 -10.93 15.10 0.42
CA ILE A 29 -10.63 15.85 1.65
C ILE A 29 -11.30 17.23 1.61
N LEU A 30 -11.04 18.02 0.55
CA LEU A 30 -11.56 19.39 0.43
C LEU A 30 -13.09 19.41 0.35
N THR A 31 -13.69 18.48 -0.39
CA THR A 31 -15.15 18.38 -0.50
C THR A 31 -15.76 18.01 0.86
N GLY A 32 -15.24 16.99 1.54
CA GLY A 32 -15.78 16.61 2.86
C GLY A 32 -15.65 17.73 3.88
N PHE A 33 -14.54 18.48 3.86
CA PHE A 33 -14.37 19.64 4.73
C PHE A 33 -15.31 20.79 4.39
N TYR A 34 -15.60 21.02 3.11
CA TYR A 34 -16.62 21.97 2.68
C TYR A 34 -17.99 21.61 3.26
N TYR A 35 -18.41 20.34 3.13
CA TYR A 35 -19.69 19.89 3.68
C TYR A 35 -19.73 19.95 5.22
N TYR A 36 -18.61 19.64 5.88
CA TYR A 36 -18.52 19.69 7.34
C TYR A 36 -18.55 21.13 7.89
N PHE A 37 -17.69 22.01 7.40
CA PHE A 37 -17.53 23.35 7.97
C PHE A 37 -18.54 24.39 7.44
N ILE A 38 -18.94 24.29 6.17
CA ILE A 38 -19.80 25.30 5.53
C ILE A 38 -21.27 24.90 5.60
N LEU A 39 -21.58 23.64 5.28
CA LEU A 39 -22.96 23.13 5.30
C LEU A 39 -23.36 22.56 6.66
N GLY A 40 -22.41 22.35 7.58
CA GLY A 40 -22.67 21.85 8.93
C GLY A 40 -23.06 20.37 8.97
N TRP A 41 -22.74 19.60 7.93
CA TRP A 41 -23.08 18.18 7.87
C TRP A 41 -22.14 17.38 8.76
N ASN A 42 -22.70 16.74 9.78
CA ASN A 42 -21.94 15.96 10.76
C ASN A 42 -22.72 14.76 11.31
N GLU A 43 -23.78 14.32 10.63
CA GLU A 43 -24.67 13.27 11.14
C GLU A 43 -23.94 11.96 11.43
N GLY A 44 -23.03 11.54 10.55
CA GLY A 44 -22.18 10.35 10.78
C GLY A 44 -21.15 10.53 11.91
N LEU A 45 -20.90 11.75 12.37
CA LEU A 45 -19.94 12.09 13.44
C LEU A 45 -20.60 12.38 14.79
N LYS A 46 -21.93 12.49 14.87
CA LYS A 46 -22.66 12.82 16.12
C LYS A 46 -22.55 11.73 17.19
N GLN A 47 -22.50 10.46 16.79
CA GLN A 47 -22.41 9.31 17.71
C GLN A 47 -21.36 8.30 17.23
N PRO A 48 -20.06 8.64 17.33
CA PRO A 48 -18.99 7.86 16.70
C PRO A 48 -18.79 6.46 17.29
N MET A 49 -19.23 6.25 18.54
CA MET A 49 -19.08 4.98 19.27
C MET A 49 -20.42 4.23 19.45
N ALA A 50 -21.49 4.70 18.82
CA ALA A 50 -22.77 4.00 18.89
C ALA A 50 -22.69 2.66 18.14
N ASN A 51 -23.26 1.61 18.74
CA ASN A 51 -23.28 0.25 18.20
C ASN A 51 -21.88 -0.36 17.94
N SER A 52 -20.84 0.14 18.63
CA SER A 52 -19.50 -0.43 18.58
C SER A 52 -19.45 -1.82 19.22
N LYS A 53 -18.83 -2.77 18.52
CA LYS A 53 -18.53 -4.09 19.06
C LYS A 53 -17.14 -4.07 19.69
N TRP A 54 -17.07 -4.36 20.99
CA TRP A 54 -15.82 -4.33 21.77
C TRP A 54 -15.19 -5.72 21.95
N ASN A 55 -15.71 -6.73 21.25
CA ASN A 55 -15.12 -8.06 21.29
C ASN A 55 -13.73 -8.03 20.64
N ILE A 56 -12.79 -8.77 21.23
CA ILE A 56 -11.40 -8.86 20.78
C ILE A 56 -11.34 -9.26 19.31
N GLY A 57 -12.17 -10.22 18.87
CA GLY A 57 -12.21 -10.65 17.47
C GLY A 57 -12.57 -9.54 16.49
N ASP A 58 -13.63 -8.76 16.77
CA ASP A 58 -14.05 -7.64 15.92
C ASP A 58 -13.00 -6.52 15.91
N LEU A 59 -12.40 -6.23 17.07
CA LEU A 59 -11.31 -5.26 17.19
C LEU A 59 -10.08 -5.68 16.38
N THR A 60 -9.68 -6.96 16.46
CA THR A 60 -8.56 -7.50 15.68
C THR A 60 -8.85 -7.41 14.17
N MET A 61 -10.05 -7.77 13.73
CA MET A 61 -10.42 -7.66 12.30
C MET A 61 -10.37 -6.21 11.81
N GLY A 62 -10.89 -5.26 12.58
CA GLY A 62 -10.82 -3.82 12.24
C GLY A 62 -9.37 -3.32 12.15
N ILE A 63 -8.52 -3.72 13.09
CA ILE A 63 -7.09 -3.39 13.08
C ILE A 63 -6.39 -4.02 11.86
N CYS A 64 -6.67 -5.29 11.54
CA CYS A 64 -6.11 -5.95 10.35
C CYS A 64 -6.48 -5.22 9.05
N GLY A 65 -7.74 -4.78 8.91
CA GLY A 65 -8.18 -3.96 7.77
C GLY A 65 -7.42 -2.63 7.68
N GLY A 66 -7.24 -1.96 8.81
CA GLY A 66 -6.42 -0.74 8.88
C GLY A 66 -4.96 -0.99 8.50
N LEU A 67 -4.34 -2.03 9.05
CA LEU A 67 -2.94 -2.39 8.76
C LEU A 67 -2.73 -2.78 7.30
N TYR A 68 -3.75 -3.35 6.63
CA TYR A 68 -3.69 -3.59 5.20
C TYR A 68 -3.56 -2.29 4.40
N ALA A 69 -4.34 -1.26 4.74
CA ALA A 69 -4.27 0.03 4.08
C ALA A 69 -2.89 0.70 4.23
N TYR A 70 -2.22 0.49 5.36
CA TYR A 70 -0.85 0.98 5.61
C TYR A 70 0.26 0.04 5.10
N SER A 71 -0.06 -1.03 4.37
CA SER A 71 0.95 -1.94 3.83
C SER A 71 1.79 -1.30 2.69
N GLY A 72 2.97 -1.87 2.42
CA GLY A 72 3.86 -1.42 1.33
C GLY A 72 5.00 -0.47 1.74
N TRP A 73 5.12 -0.12 3.02
CA TRP A 73 6.22 0.69 3.54
C TRP A 73 7.61 0.02 3.38
N ASP A 74 7.64 -1.31 3.30
CA ASP A 74 8.83 -2.13 3.15
C ASP A 74 9.39 -2.14 1.73
N ILE A 75 8.57 -1.79 0.74
CA ILE A 75 8.98 -1.72 -0.68
C ILE A 75 10.10 -0.69 -0.90
N LEU A 76 10.11 0.40 -0.12
CA LEU A 76 11.16 1.41 -0.19
C LEU A 76 12.55 0.81 0.07
N ASN A 77 12.63 -0.25 0.89
CA ASN A 77 13.90 -0.88 1.23
C ASN A 77 14.58 -1.52 0.01
N TYR A 78 13.82 -1.95 -1.01
CA TYR A 78 14.38 -2.59 -2.20
C TYR A 78 15.18 -1.63 -3.10
N GLY A 79 14.95 -0.32 -2.97
CA GLY A 79 15.67 0.72 -3.72
C GLY A 79 16.68 1.48 -2.88
N THR A 80 17.03 0.98 -1.69
CA THR A 80 17.91 1.73 -0.75
C THR A 80 19.27 2.05 -1.37
N ASP A 81 19.79 1.16 -2.23
CA ASP A 81 21.07 1.35 -2.92
C ASP A 81 21.05 2.51 -3.93
N GLU A 82 19.87 2.97 -4.36
CA GLU A 82 19.68 4.09 -5.28
C GLU A 82 19.45 5.43 -4.52
N ILE A 83 19.30 5.39 -3.19
CA ILE A 83 19.04 6.58 -2.37
C ILE A 83 20.35 7.28 -2.05
N ASP A 84 20.49 8.56 -2.41
CA ASP A 84 21.62 9.38 -1.97
C ASP A 84 21.62 9.50 -0.43
N ARG A 85 22.76 9.21 0.21
CA ARG A 85 22.94 9.20 1.67
C ARG A 85 21.87 8.36 2.41
N PRO A 86 21.82 7.03 2.18
CA PRO A 86 20.73 6.18 2.66
C PRO A 86 20.60 6.19 4.19
N ARG A 87 21.73 6.27 4.92
CA ARG A 87 21.76 6.29 6.39
C ARG A 87 20.95 7.44 7.02
N ARG A 88 20.86 8.59 6.34
CA ARG A 88 20.09 9.76 6.80
C ARG A 88 18.75 9.86 6.09
N ASN A 89 18.73 9.67 4.78
CA ASN A 89 17.55 9.95 3.97
C ASN A 89 16.50 8.84 4.03
N ALA A 90 16.89 7.58 4.12
CA ALA A 90 15.95 6.47 4.24
C ALA A 90 15.05 6.57 5.50
N PRO A 91 15.57 6.76 6.73
CA PRO A 91 14.71 6.86 7.91
C PRO A 91 13.83 8.12 7.90
N LEU A 92 14.34 9.25 7.39
CA LEU A 92 13.56 10.48 7.25
C LEU A 92 12.44 10.35 6.21
N ALA A 93 12.71 9.67 5.09
CA ALA A 93 11.71 9.38 4.06
C ALA A 93 10.63 8.44 4.58
N LEU A 94 11.00 7.41 5.34
CA LEU A 94 10.04 6.50 5.99
C LEU A 94 9.13 7.24 6.97
N LEU A 95 9.71 8.02 7.90
CA LEU A 95 8.94 8.70 8.93
C LEU A 95 8.02 9.78 8.35
N SER A 96 8.54 10.60 7.44
CA SER A 96 7.73 11.64 6.79
C SER A 96 6.65 11.03 5.88
N GLY A 97 6.96 9.96 5.14
CA GLY A 97 6.00 9.24 4.32
C GLY A 97 4.85 8.64 5.15
N ILE A 98 5.17 7.95 6.24
CA ILE A 98 4.15 7.37 7.14
C ILE A 98 3.26 8.46 7.73
N LEU A 99 3.83 9.59 8.17
CA LEU A 99 3.05 10.70 8.75
C LEU A 99 2.10 11.33 7.72
N ILE A 100 2.56 11.55 6.49
CA ILE A 100 1.73 12.11 5.42
C ILE A 100 0.57 11.17 5.09
N VAL A 101 0.84 9.87 4.95
CA VAL A 101 -0.19 8.86 4.67
C VAL A 101 -1.18 8.77 5.84
N PHE A 102 -0.70 8.83 7.09
CA PHE A 102 -1.55 8.87 8.27
C PHE A 102 -2.54 10.03 8.22
N LEU A 103 -2.05 11.25 8.00
CA LEU A 103 -2.90 12.44 7.93
C LEU A 103 -3.90 12.36 6.76
N ALA A 104 -3.45 11.89 5.59
CA ALA A 104 -4.32 11.74 4.43
C ALA A 104 -5.47 10.76 4.71
N TYR A 105 -5.17 9.59 5.27
CA TYR A 105 -6.19 8.59 5.59
C TYR A 105 -7.13 9.07 6.70
N PHE A 106 -6.58 9.73 7.72
CA PHE A 106 -7.38 10.33 8.78
C PHE A 106 -8.40 11.34 8.23
N PHE A 107 -7.95 12.27 7.38
CA PHE A 107 -8.84 13.28 6.81
C PHE A 107 -9.82 12.72 5.78
N ILE A 108 -9.43 11.73 4.98
CA ILE A 108 -10.36 11.04 4.06
C ILE A 108 -11.49 10.37 4.85
N ASN A 109 -11.18 9.67 5.95
CA ASN A 109 -12.20 9.02 6.77
C ASN A 109 -13.13 10.05 7.42
N ILE A 110 -12.60 11.17 7.94
CA ILE A 110 -13.43 12.27 8.45
C ILE A 110 -14.36 12.80 7.35
N SER A 111 -13.85 13.02 6.14
CA SER A 111 -14.66 13.46 5.00
C SER A 111 -15.79 12.50 4.67
N TYR A 112 -15.52 11.19 4.68
CA TYR A 112 -16.56 10.19 4.45
C TYR A 112 -17.63 10.23 5.55
N PHE A 113 -17.25 10.25 6.83
CA PHE A 113 -18.21 10.28 7.94
C PHE A 113 -18.97 11.61 8.08
N ALA A 114 -18.44 12.70 7.55
CA ALA A 114 -19.17 13.98 7.50
C ALA A 114 -20.37 13.93 6.54
N VAL A 115 -20.29 13.13 5.47
CA VAL A 115 -21.25 13.12 4.35
C VAL A 115 -22.13 11.85 4.33
N LEU A 116 -21.55 10.70 4.69
CA LEU A 116 -22.18 9.40 4.62
C LEU A 116 -22.47 8.86 6.01
N ASP A 117 -23.62 8.22 6.16
CA ASP A 117 -23.97 7.45 7.36
C ASP A 117 -23.28 6.07 7.35
N ILE A 118 -23.15 5.48 8.55
CA ILE A 118 -22.38 4.24 8.77
C ILE A 118 -23.01 3.04 8.03
N GLU A 119 -24.34 2.99 7.93
CA GLU A 119 -25.04 1.88 7.26
C GLU A 119 -24.80 1.90 5.74
N THR A 120 -24.82 3.09 5.17
CA THR A 120 -24.49 3.34 3.76
C THR A 120 -23.02 3.03 3.44
N ILE A 121 -22.09 3.32 4.37
CA ILE A 121 -20.68 2.92 4.22
C ILE A 121 -20.54 1.39 4.26
N LYS A 122 -21.19 0.71 5.21
CA LYS A 122 -21.09 -0.75 5.38
C LYS A 122 -21.69 -1.55 4.22
N SER A 123 -22.73 -1.02 3.59
CA SER A 123 -23.42 -1.68 2.47
C SER A 123 -22.78 -1.39 1.11
N SER A 124 -21.80 -0.48 1.05
CA SER A 124 -21.18 -0.06 -0.20
C SER A 124 -19.87 -0.77 -0.49
N ASN A 125 -19.76 -1.34 -1.68
CA ASN A 125 -18.50 -1.88 -2.22
C ASN A 125 -17.53 -0.77 -2.65
N ALA A 126 -18.00 0.46 -2.85
CA ALA A 126 -17.22 1.57 -3.42
C ALA A 126 -17.56 2.90 -2.73
N VAL A 127 -17.11 3.05 -1.48
CA VAL A 127 -17.39 4.22 -0.63
C VAL A 127 -17.04 5.55 -1.31
N ALA A 128 -15.92 5.61 -2.03
CA ALA A 128 -15.48 6.82 -2.72
C ALA A 128 -16.41 7.24 -3.88
N ALA A 129 -16.95 6.27 -4.61
CA ALA A 129 -17.90 6.53 -5.71
C ALA A 129 -19.25 6.99 -5.15
N LEU A 130 -19.69 6.38 -4.04
CA LEU A 130 -20.90 6.79 -3.36
C LEU A 130 -20.80 8.20 -2.77
N PHE A 131 -19.63 8.50 -2.17
CA PHE A 131 -19.30 9.84 -1.72
C PHE A 131 -19.41 10.85 -2.87
N SER A 132 -18.79 10.55 -4.02
CA SER A 132 -18.79 11.45 -5.18
C SER A 132 -20.19 11.69 -5.74
N GLN A 133 -21.03 10.65 -5.80
CA GLN A 133 -22.43 10.76 -6.21
C GLN A 133 -23.24 11.68 -5.29
N LYS A 134 -23.01 11.60 -3.97
CA LYS A 134 -23.73 12.42 -2.99
C LYS A 134 -23.25 13.87 -2.95
N THR A 135 -21.98 14.15 -3.27
CA THR A 135 -21.39 15.48 -3.07
C THR A 135 -21.10 16.30 -4.32
N LEU A 136 -20.73 15.65 -5.44
CA LEU A 136 -20.18 16.33 -6.63
C LEU A 136 -21.20 16.51 -7.76
N GLY A 137 -22.42 16.00 -7.62
CA GLY A 137 -23.48 16.14 -8.63
C GLY A 137 -23.02 15.64 -10.00
N GLY A 138 -23.04 16.51 -11.01
CA GLY A 138 -22.63 16.19 -12.39
C GLY A 138 -21.15 15.83 -12.57
N PHE A 139 -20.30 16.07 -11.56
CA PHE A 139 -18.88 15.69 -11.57
C PHE A 139 -18.59 14.39 -10.79
N SER A 140 -19.63 13.64 -10.42
CA SER A 140 -19.52 12.41 -9.63
C SER A 140 -18.68 11.31 -10.28
N GLU A 141 -18.70 11.19 -11.60
CA GLU A 141 -17.94 10.19 -12.38
C GLU A 141 -16.42 10.42 -12.40
N ALA A 142 -15.97 11.62 -12.06
CA ALA A 142 -14.54 11.95 -12.06
C ALA A 142 -13.76 11.17 -11.00
N ILE A 143 -14.34 10.95 -9.81
CA ILE A 143 -13.69 10.22 -8.72
C ILE A 143 -13.48 8.73 -9.09
N PRO A 144 -14.50 7.96 -9.50
CA PRO A 144 -14.32 6.59 -9.98
C PRO A 144 -13.29 6.47 -11.10
N PHE A 145 -13.29 7.40 -12.05
CA PHE A 145 -12.31 7.42 -13.14
C PHE A 145 -10.87 7.61 -12.64
N LEU A 146 -10.64 8.57 -11.74
CA LEU A 146 -9.33 8.78 -11.11
C LEU A 146 -8.90 7.57 -10.28
N ILE A 147 -9.84 6.92 -9.60
CA ILE A 147 -9.60 5.68 -8.86
C ILE A 147 -9.20 4.53 -9.80
N GLY A 148 -9.82 4.42 -10.98
CA GLY A 148 -9.39 3.48 -12.01
C GLY A 148 -7.93 3.69 -12.41
N ILE A 149 -7.54 4.93 -12.70
CA ILE A 149 -6.16 5.27 -13.08
C ILE A 149 -5.16 4.92 -11.97
N LEU A 150 -5.47 5.27 -10.72
CA LEU A 150 -4.55 4.98 -9.62
C LEU A 150 -4.44 3.49 -9.28
N LEU A 151 -5.50 2.70 -9.50
CA LEU A 151 -5.46 1.25 -9.33
C LEU A 151 -4.51 0.62 -10.35
N ILE A 152 -4.59 1.05 -11.62
CA ILE A 152 -3.67 0.61 -12.68
C ILE A 152 -2.22 1.00 -12.33
N GLY A 153 -2.00 2.23 -11.82
CA GLY A 153 -0.68 2.66 -11.34
C GLY A 153 -0.15 1.85 -10.17
N SER A 154 -1.02 1.40 -9.27
CA SER A 154 -0.64 0.55 -8.13
C SER A 154 -0.27 -0.86 -8.59
N LEU A 155 -1.05 -1.44 -9.51
CA LEU A 155 -0.74 -2.72 -10.15
C LEU A 155 0.60 -2.67 -10.89
N ASN A 156 0.86 -1.59 -11.62
CA ASN A 156 2.12 -1.39 -12.34
C ASN A 156 3.33 -1.40 -11.39
N SER A 157 3.24 -0.69 -10.26
CA SER A 157 4.28 -0.66 -9.23
C SER A 157 4.49 -2.03 -8.57
N ASN A 158 3.41 -2.75 -8.26
CA ASN A 158 3.49 -4.10 -7.68
C ASN A 158 4.16 -5.11 -8.64
N LEU A 159 3.81 -5.08 -9.93
CA LEU A 159 4.47 -5.92 -10.95
C LEU A 159 5.97 -5.61 -11.08
N PHE A 160 6.33 -4.33 -10.99
CA PHE A 160 7.72 -3.88 -11.05
C PHE A 160 8.56 -4.35 -9.85
N CYS A 161 7.98 -4.33 -8.65
CA CYS A 161 8.67 -4.79 -7.44
C CYS A 161 8.73 -6.33 -7.39
N GLY A 162 7.60 -7.01 -7.63
CA GLY A 162 7.53 -8.47 -7.60
C GLY A 162 8.48 -9.14 -8.60
N SER A 163 8.61 -8.60 -9.81
CA SER A 163 9.54 -9.14 -10.80
C SER A 163 11.02 -9.02 -10.40
N ARG A 164 11.43 -7.94 -9.72
CA ARG A 164 12.79 -7.80 -9.17
C ARG A 164 13.06 -8.75 -8.01
N TYR A 165 12.07 -8.94 -7.15
CA TYR A 165 12.17 -9.90 -6.05
C TYR A 165 12.43 -11.31 -6.59
N MET A 166 11.65 -11.75 -7.59
CA MET A 166 11.85 -13.04 -8.26
C MET A 166 13.21 -13.13 -8.97
N TYR A 167 13.63 -12.06 -9.65
CA TYR A 167 14.94 -12.00 -10.31
C TYR A 167 16.10 -12.16 -9.31
N ALA A 168 16.07 -11.44 -8.18
CA ALA A 168 17.09 -11.50 -7.14
C ALA A 168 17.15 -12.90 -6.50
N ALA A 169 15.99 -13.50 -6.20
CA ALA A 169 15.90 -14.85 -5.68
C ALA A 169 16.46 -15.90 -6.67
N ALA A 170 16.20 -15.74 -7.97
CA ALA A 170 16.76 -16.61 -9.01
C ALA A 170 18.27 -16.47 -9.15
N LYS A 171 18.81 -15.25 -9.04
CA LYS A 171 20.25 -15.00 -9.07
C LYS A 171 20.99 -15.64 -7.89
N GLN A 172 20.32 -15.80 -6.76
CA GLN A 172 20.84 -16.51 -5.58
C GLN A 172 20.61 -18.04 -5.63
N GLY A 173 20.01 -18.57 -6.70
CA GLY A 173 19.77 -20.01 -6.88
C GLY A 173 18.54 -20.55 -6.15
N HIS A 174 17.70 -19.69 -5.55
CA HIS A 174 16.47 -20.11 -4.85
C HIS A 174 15.29 -20.35 -5.81
N LEU A 175 15.34 -19.80 -7.02
CA LEU A 175 14.34 -20.01 -8.08
C LEU A 175 15.02 -20.55 -9.35
N PRO A 176 14.27 -21.20 -10.25
CA PRO A 176 14.80 -21.66 -11.54
C PRO A 176 15.52 -20.54 -12.29
N ALA A 177 16.63 -20.88 -12.94
CA ALA A 177 17.51 -19.91 -13.61
C ALA A 177 16.79 -19.05 -14.68
N CYS A 178 15.68 -19.54 -15.25
CA CYS A 178 14.87 -18.79 -16.22
C CYS A 178 14.34 -17.44 -15.69
N PHE A 179 14.14 -17.32 -14.37
CA PHE A 179 13.71 -16.07 -13.73
C PHE A 179 14.83 -15.03 -13.62
N SER A 180 16.10 -15.44 -13.74
CA SER A 180 17.26 -14.56 -13.77
C SER A 180 17.57 -13.98 -15.16
N CYS A 181 16.81 -14.37 -16.19
CA CYS A 181 17.03 -13.89 -17.55
C CYS A 181 16.53 -12.44 -17.73
N ILE A 182 17.46 -11.52 -18.00
CA ILE A 182 17.16 -10.12 -18.37
C ILE A 182 17.26 -9.96 -19.89
N ASN A 183 16.31 -9.23 -20.47
CA ASN A 183 16.39 -8.87 -21.88
C ASN A 183 17.38 -7.70 -22.11
N SER A 184 18.42 -7.91 -22.90
CA SER A 184 19.51 -6.94 -23.13
C SER A 184 19.06 -5.57 -23.67
N PHE A 185 18.00 -5.53 -24.50
CA PHE A 185 17.51 -4.27 -25.08
C PHE A 185 16.69 -3.38 -24.15
N HIS A 186 16.08 -3.95 -23.10
CA HIS A 186 15.10 -3.24 -22.27
C HIS A 186 15.35 -3.38 -20.76
N GLU A 187 16.40 -4.11 -20.38
CA GLU A 187 16.81 -4.39 -18.99
C GLU A 187 15.68 -4.92 -18.09
N SER A 188 14.66 -5.54 -18.70
CA SER A 188 13.47 -6.04 -18.01
C SER A 188 13.50 -7.58 -17.87
N PRO A 189 13.23 -8.13 -16.66
CA PRO A 189 13.16 -9.57 -16.42
C PRO A 189 11.81 -10.12 -16.92
N ARG A 190 11.69 -10.35 -18.24
CA ARG A 190 10.41 -10.69 -18.90
C ARG A 190 9.75 -11.96 -18.35
N VAL A 191 10.54 -13.00 -18.04
CA VAL A 191 10.02 -14.28 -17.52
C VAL A 191 9.39 -14.08 -16.14
N ALA A 192 10.03 -13.31 -15.27
CA ALA A 192 9.50 -12.98 -13.95
C ALA A 192 8.22 -12.15 -14.05
N VAL A 193 8.18 -11.15 -14.93
CA VAL A 193 6.97 -10.33 -15.17
C VAL A 193 5.82 -11.20 -15.68
N PHE A 194 6.08 -12.09 -16.63
CA PHE A 194 5.05 -12.98 -17.19
C PHE A 194 4.51 -13.94 -16.13
N ALA A 195 5.37 -14.65 -15.40
CA ALA A 195 4.93 -15.60 -14.39
C ALA A 195 4.15 -14.91 -13.26
N ASN A 196 4.62 -13.76 -12.78
CA ASN A 196 3.92 -12.98 -11.75
C ASN A 196 2.53 -12.53 -12.26
N SER A 197 2.43 -12.11 -13.52
CA SER A 197 1.15 -11.70 -14.11
C SER A 197 0.20 -12.88 -14.31
N ALA A 198 0.71 -14.01 -14.81
CA ALA A 198 -0.07 -15.23 -15.00
C ALA A 198 -0.61 -15.77 -13.67
N LEU A 199 0.23 -15.77 -12.62
CA LEU A 199 -0.18 -16.17 -11.28
C LEU A 199 -1.24 -15.22 -10.70
N ALA A 200 -1.05 -13.91 -10.84
CA ALA A 200 -2.04 -12.92 -10.38
C ALA A 200 -3.39 -13.10 -11.09
N ILE A 201 -3.39 -13.37 -12.40
CA ILE A 201 -4.60 -13.66 -13.17
C ILE A 201 -5.25 -14.95 -12.66
N ALA A 202 -4.48 -16.02 -12.47
CA ALA A 202 -5.01 -17.30 -11.98
C ALA A 202 -5.65 -17.14 -10.59
N ILE A 203 -4.99 -16.46 -9.65
CA ILE A 203 -5.51 -16.22 -8.30
C ILE A 203 -6.76 -15.35 -8.33
N SER A 204 -6.88 -14.43 -9.30
CA SER A 204 -8.07 -13.59 -9.45
C SER A 204 -9.36 -14.39 -9.74
N PHE A 205 -9.27 -15.64 -10.17
CA PHE A 205 -10.42 -16.52 -10.39
C PHE A 205 -10.79 -17.41 -9.19
N VAL A 206 -9.97 -17.44 -8.14
CA VAL A 206 -10.05 -18.48 -7.08
C VAL A 206 -10.66 -17.97 -5.77
N GLY A 207 -10.74 -16.66 -5.52
CA GLY A 207 -11.13 -16.15 -4.21
C GLY A 207 -11.99 -14.89 -4.23
N ASP A 208 -12.75 -14.73 -3.14
CA ASP A 208 -13.39 -13.47 -2.77
C ASP A 208 -12.34 -12.47 -2.23
N LEU A 209 -12.62 -11.19 -2.35
CA LEU A 209 -11.71 -10.10 -2.00
C LEU A 209 -11.28 -10.17 -0.53
N ASP A 210 -12.23 -10.40 0.37
CA ASP A 210 -11.96 -10.47 1.81
C ASP A 210 -11.07 -11.66 2.18
N ALA A 211 -11.30 -12.82 1.56
CA ALA A 211 -10.45 -13.99 1.73
C ALA A 211 -9.03 -13.71 1.22
N LEU A 212 -8.90 -13.08 0.05
CA LEU A 212 -7.61 -12.75 -0.54
C LEU A 212 -6.82 -11.77 0.34
N ILE A 213 -7.47 -10.74 0.90
CA ILE A 213 -6.86 -9.83 1.87
C ILE A 213 -6.37 -10.61 3.09
N GLY A 214 -7.19 -11.52 3.63
CA GLY A 214 -6.81 -12.37 4.76
C GLY A 214 -5.54 -13.19 4.50
N TYR A 215 -5.45 -13.84 3.34
CA TYR A 215 -4.26 -14.60 2.94
C TYR A 215 -3.01 -13.74 2.81
N VAL A 216 -3.12 -12.58 2.15
CA VAL A 216 -2.00 -11.65 1.98
C VAL A 216 -1.53 -11.10 3.32
N MET A 217 -2.46 -10.75 4.22
CA MET A 217 -2.12 -10.28 5.57
C MET A 217 -1.39 -11.33 6.38
N PHE A 218 -1.88 -12.57 6.37
CA PHE A 218 -1.17 -13.65 7.04
C PHE A 218 0.26 -13.80 6.50
N GLY A 219 0.43 -13.84 5.17
CA GLY A 219 1.74 -13.96 4.54
C GLY A 219 2.69 -12.80 4.89
N PHE A 220 2.22 -11.56 4.78
CA PHE A 220 3.03 -10.36 5.09
C PHE A 220 3.44 -10.31 6.56
N TRP A 221 2.53 -10.61 7.48
CA TRP A 221 2.85 -10.59 8.91
C TRP A 221 3.75 -11.76 9.32
N ALA A 222 3.53 -12.95 8.77
CA ALA A 222 4.43 -14.08 8.98
C ALA A 222 5.85 -13.76 8.51
N GLN A 223 6.01 -13.23 7.28
CA GLN A 223 7.30 -12.81 6.75
C GLN A 223 7.98 -11.78 7.68
N ARG A 224 7.23 -10.79 8.18
CA ARG A 224 7.76 -9.76 9.09
C ARG A 224 8.23 -10.33 10.42
N ILE A 225 7.52 -11.32 10.97
CA ILE A 225 7.96 -12.02 12.19
C ILE A 225 9.29 -12.72 11.93
N PHE A 226 9.42 -13.45 10.82
CA PHE A 226 10.68 -14.13 10.46
C PHE A 226 11.84 -13.14 10.28
N THR A 227 11.63 -12.00 9.63
CA THR A 227 12.69 -11.00 9.44
C THR A 227 13.08 -10.31 10.75
N LEU A 228 12.12 -10.06 11.65
CA LEU A 228 12.40 -9.53 12.98
C LEU A 228 13.17 -10.55 13.83
N CYS A 229 12.77 -11.81 13.84
CA CYS A 229 13.50 -12.87 14.53
C CYS A 229 14.94 -13.00 13.99
N ALA A 230 15.12 -12.98 12.67
CA ALA A 230 16.44 -12.99 12.06
C ALA A 230 17.31 -11.79 12.50
N LEU A 231 16.72 -10.59 12.58
CA LEU A 231 17.42 -9.40 13.10
C LEU A 231 17.86 -9.58 14.56
N LEU A 232 17.02 -10.18 15.41
CA LEU A 232 17.35 -10.46 16.80
C LEU A 232 18.50 -11.47 16.92
N VAL A 233 18.47 -12.54 16.11
CA VAL A 233 19.55 -13.55 16.06
C VAL A 233 20.86 -12.93 15.58
N ILE A 234 20.83 -12.10 14.52
CA ILE A 234 22.01 -11.39 14.01
C ILE A 234 22.63 -10.50 15.10
N ARG A 235 21.79 -9.82 15.89
CA ARG A 235 22.25 -8.99 17.01
C ARG A 235 22.80 -9.81 18.16
N HIS A 236 22.13 -10.88 18.55
CA HIS A 236 22.57 -11.74 19.66
C HIS A 236 23.92 -12.40 19.34
N ASN A 237 24.10 -12.86 18.10
CA ASN A 237 25.30 -13.57 17.66
C ASN A 237 26.40 -12.64 17.12
N ASN A 238 26.20 -11.32 17.13
CA ASN A 238 27.13 -10.32 16.57
C ASN A 238 27.65 -10.66 15.17
N ILE A 239 26.76 -11.15 14.29
CA ILE A 239 27.12 -11.52 12.91
C ILE A 239 27.58 -10.25 12.17
N PRO A 240 28.69 -10.29 11.40
CA PRO A 240 29.18 -9.13 10.67
C PRO A 240 28.14 -8.64 9.66
N VAL A 241 27.81 -7.36 9.75
CA VAL A 241 26.87 -6.65 8.87
C VAL A 241 27.59 -5.53 8.12
N HIS A 242 26.98 -5.04 7.04
CA HIS A 242 27.54 -3.96 6.24
C HIS A 242 27.89 -2.72 7.11
N PRO A 243 29.03 -2.05 6.89
CA PRO A 243 29.48 -0.92 7.71
C PRO A 243 28.47 0.24 7.78
N ASP A 244 27.70 0.46 6.71
CA ASP A 244 26.65 1.49 6.66
C ASP A 244 25.30 1.07 7.28
N CYS A 245 25.27 -0.03 8.04
CA CYS A 245 24.03 -0.50 8.67
C CYS A 245 23.39 0.57 9.58
N ILE A 246 22.08 0.76 9.42
CA ILE A 246 21.30 1.63 10.31
C ILE A 246 20.97 0.84 11.58
N ARG A 247 21.58 1.22 12.70
CA ARG A 247 21.27 0.63 14.01
C ARG A 247 20.16 1.43 14.68
N ILE A 248 18.95 0.91 14.64
CA ILE A 248 17.84 1.42 15.44
C ILE A 248 17.94 0.92 16.89
N PRO A 249 17.75 1.77 17.91
CA PRO A 249 17.59 1.27 19.28
C PRO A 249 16.41 0.31 19.29
N LEU A 250 16.51 -0.84 19.98
CA LEU A 250 15.34 -1.69 20.20
C LEU A 250 14.38 -0.86 21.06
N PRO A 251 13.20 -0.43 20.56
CA PRO A 251 12.19 0.04 21.48
C PRO A 251 11.71 -1.19 22.23
N LEU A 252 11.96 -1.26 23.54
CA LEU A 252 11.30 -1.93 24.68
C LEU A 252 10.42 -3.21 24.54
N LEU A 253 10.10 -3.70 23.35
CA LEU A 253 9.20 -4.82 23.06
C LEU A 253 9.92 -6.18 22.99
N VAL A 254 11.22 -6.22 23.30
CA VAL A 254 12.06 -7.44 23.36
C VAL A 254 12.51 -7.74 24.79
N LEU A 255 11.93 -7.06 25.79
CA LEU A 255 12.24 -7.24 27.22
C LEU A 255 11.02 -7.71 28.04
N ILE A 256 10.11 -8.45 27.41
CA ILE A 256 9.11 -9.33 28.05
C ILE A 256 9.17 -10.66 27.31
#